data_AF-A0A956A676-F1
#
_entry.id   AF-A0A956A676-F1
#
_cell.length_a   1.000
_cell.length_b   1.000
_cell.length_c   1.000
_cell.angle_alpha   90.00
_cell.angle_beta   90.00
_cell.angle_gamma   90.00
#
_symmetry.space_group_name_H-M   'P 1'
#
loop_
_entity.id
_entity.type
_entity.pdbx_description
1 polymer ?
#
loop_
_entity_poly.entity_id
_entity_poly.type
_entity_poly.pdbx_seq_one_letter_code
_entity_poly.pdbx_strand_id
1 'polypeptide(L)'
;DGDDADVCADGTWVCDADGRLVCTDDAFAKTETCNGLDDDCDGETDEGAPGAGEACDGDDADLCKDGHMVCGGAGGGLVCDDDAASKVELCNGVDDDCNGVADEGFEQKYQPCDGDDADSCKDGQWVCAPDGSGLVCSDDPATRVELCNELDDDCDGVPDEDFPEKLGACDGADGDLCKDGVWVCSADGTGLVCTDDALSFVELCNDEDDDCDGEIDETFPMKGLPCDSEVDTDLCADGVWACGANNALVCNDDAASIAELCNGQDDD
;
A
#
# COMPACT_ATOMS: atom_id res chain seq x y z
N ASP A 1 56.93 39.72 -34.43
CA ASP A 1 55.70 40.21 -33.78
C ASP A 1 55.50 41.64 -34.25
N GLY A 2 54.56 42.40 -33.73
CA GLY A 2 54.39 43.82 -34.05
C GLY A 2 52.96 44.19 -33.82
N ASP A 3 52.70 45.15 -32.93
CA ASP A 3 51.39 45.53 -32.40
C ASP A 3 50.45 44.31 -32.17
N ASP A 4 50.98 43.22 -31.63
CA ASP A 4 50.26 42.20 -30.90
C ASP A 4 49.89 42.75 -29.52
N ALA A 5 48.87 42.15 -28.91
CA ALA A 5 48.39 42.51 -27.58
C ALA A 5 49.11 41.72 -26.48
N ASP A 6 50.34 41.24 -26.71
CA ASP A 6 51.13 40.51 -25.72
C ASP A 6 51.93 41.47 -24.81
N VAL A 7 52.62 40.90 -23.82
CA VAL A 7 53.54 41.64 -22.93
C VAL A 7 54.98 41.60 -23.42
N CYS A 8 55.21 41.06 -24.61
CA CYS A 8 56.52 40.83 -25.19
C CYS A 8 57.04 42.12 -25.83
N ALA A 9 58.37 42.26 -25.87
CA ALA A 9 58.97 43.39 -26.54
C ALA A 9 59.21 43.00 -27.99
N ASP A 10 58.82 43.86 -28.94
CA ASP A 10 59.01 43.59 -30.36
C ASP A 10 60.42 43.02 -30.65
N GLY A 11 60.45 41.84 -31.27
CA GLY A 11 61.70 41.13 -31.55
C GLY A 11 62.64 41.96 -32.43
N THR A 12 63.94 41.86 -32.18
CA THR A 12 64.92 42.57 -33.01
C THR A 12 65.38 41.71 -34.17
N TRP A 13 65.33 42.29 -35.37
CA TRP A 13 65.84 41.67 -36.58
C TRP A 13 67.38 41.64 -36.56
N VAL A 14 67.95 40.45 -36.47
CA VAL A 14 69.40 40.20 -36.53
C VAL A 14 69.75 39.32 -37.72
N CYS A 15 70.97 39.42 -38.22
CA CYS A 15 71.45 38.48 -39.24
C CYS A 15 72.02 37.23 -38.56
N ASP A 16 71.58 36.05 -38.98
CA ASP A 16 72.18 34.79 -38.57
C ASP A 16 73.60 34.62 -39.17
N ALA A 17 74.27 33.53 -38.79
CA ALA A 17 75.62 33.22 -39.26
C ALA A 17 75.72 33.01 -40.78
N ASP A 18 74.59 32.75 -41.45
CA ASP A 18 74.46 32.57 -42.90
C ASP A 18 73.98 33.86 -43.61
N GLY A 19 73.80 34.97 -42.87
CA GLY A 19 73.38 36.26 -43.38
C GLY A 19 71.88 36.38 -43.70
N ARG A 20 71.04 35.48 -43.17
CA ARG A 20 69.58 35.63 -43.23
C ARG A 20 69.09 36.49 -42.08
N LEU A 21 68.12 37.35 -42.37
CA LEU A 21 67.37 38.06 -41.35
C LEU A 21 66.54 37.06 -40.55
N VAL A 22 66.85 36.94 -39.27
CA VAL A 22 66.09 36.18 -38.27
C VAL A 22 65.60 37.18 -37.22
N CYS A 23 64.36 37.01 -36.79
CA CYS A 23 63.83 37.75 -35.64
C CYS A 23 64.30 36.99 -34.40
N THR A 24 65.12 37.61 -33.56
CA THR A 24 65.38 37.08 -32.22
C THR A 24 64.44 37.78 -31.27
N ASP A 25 63.47 37.02 -30.79
CA ASP A 25 62.69 37.39 -29.63
C ASP A 25 63.43 36.95 -28.36
N ASP A 26 63.36 37.76 -27.31
CA ASP A 26 63.89 37.40 -26.00
C ASP A 26 62.85 36.49 -25.34
N ALA A 27 62.92 35.17 -25.63
CA ALA A 27 62.17 34.16 -24.88
C ALA A 27 62.61 34.22 -23.40
N PHE A 28 61.93 35.04 -22.62
CA PHE A 28 62.11 35.08 -21.18
C PHE A 28 61.33 33.91 -20.62
N ALA A 29 61.98 33.03 -19.87
CA ALA A 29 61.30 32.00 -19.08
C ALA A 29 60.50 32.63 -17.92
N LYS A 30 59.45 33.39 -18.26
CA LYS A 30 58.39 33.76 -17.34
C LYS A 30 57.42 32.60 -17.28
N THR A 31 56.55 32.64 -16.28
CA THR A 31 55.55 31.61 -16.08
C THR A 31 54.24 32.18 -16.56
N GLU A 32 53.59 31.48 -17.48
CA GLU A 32 52.25 31.83 -17.94
C GLU A 32 51.28 32.00 -16.78
N THR A 33 50.39 32.96 -16.92
CA THR A 33 49.25 33.18 -16.03
C THR A 33 48.03 33.32 -16.92
N CYS A 34 46.88 32.71 -16.58
CA CYS A 34 45.62 32.85 -17.33
C CYS A 34 45.10 34.30 -17.42
N ASN A 35 45.79 35.15 -18.18
CA ASN A 35 45.59 36.58 -18.31
C ASN A 35 45.25 36.95 -19.76
N GLY A 36 45.26 35.97 -20.68
CA GLY A 36 44.94 36.12 -22.09
C GLY A 36 46.08 36.74 -22.90
N LEU A 37 47.30 36.72 -22.39
CA LEU A 37 48.52 37.25 -22.97
C LEU A 37 49.58 36.13 -22.94
N ASP A 38 50.47 36.15 -23.93
CA ASP A 38 51.67 35.32 -23.95
C ASP A 38 52.72 35.96 -23.02
N ASP A 39 52.93 35.41 -21.82
CA ASP A 39 53.83 35.98 -20.79
C ASP A 39 55.31 35.59 -21.02
N ASP A 40 55.56 34.42 -21.61
CA ASP A 40 56.86 33.79 -21.84
C ASP A 40 57.40 33.91 -23.28
N CYS A 41 56.56 34.44 -24.17
CA CYS A 41 56.85 34.79 -25.57
C CYS A 41 57.18 33.57 -26.43
N ASP A 42 56.55 32.42 -26.17
CA ASP A 42 56.74 31.19 -26.97
C ASP A 42 55.77 31.07 -28.18
N GLY A 43 54.78 31.95 -28.25
CA GLY A 43 53.80 32.06 -29.32
C GLY A 43 52.48 31.31 -29.08
N GLU A 44 52.34 30.61 -27.95
CA GLU A 44 51.05 30.15 -27.43
C GLU A 44 50.52 31.17 -26.39
N THR A 45 49.35 30.93 -25.80
CA THR A 45 48.78 31.88 -24.82
C THR A 45 48.25 31.10 -23.62
N ASP A 46 48.66 31.52 -22.43
CA ASP A 46 48.29 30.94 -21.15
C ASP A 46 48.62 29.43 -21.01
N GLU A 47 49.56 28.90 -21.78
CA GLU A 47 49.95 27.48 -21.78
C GLU A 47 50.75 27.09 -20.54
N GLY A 48 50.41 25.96 -19.92
CA GLY A 48 51.13 25.51 -18.72
C GLY A 48 51.01 26.47 -17.52
N ALA A 49 50.04 27.40 -17.54
CA ALA A 49 49.72 28.27 -16.41
C ALA A 49 49.57 27.45 -15.11
N PRO A 50 50.25 27.81 -14.00
CA PRO A 50 50.20 27.06 -12.76
C PRO A 50 48.77 26.90 -12.25
N GLY A 51 48.34 25.64 -12.07
CA GLY A 51 46.98 25.29 -11.68
C GLY A 51 46.10 24.86 -12.86
N ALA A 52 46.45 25.17 -14.11
CA ALA A 52 45.73 24.64 -15.28
C ALA A 52 45.94 23.12 -15.40
N GLY A 53 44.84 22.37 -15.58
CA GLY A 53 44.82 20.91 -15.61
C GLY A 53 44.83 20.24 -14.22
N GLU A 54 44.91 21.00 -13.13
CA GLU A 54 44.67 20.46 -11.79
C GLU A 54 43.17 20.16 -11.64
N ALA A 55 42.86 19.11 -10.87
CA ALA A 55 41.49 18.78 -10.52
C ALA A 55 40.85 19.96 -9.79
N CYS A 56 39.66 20.35 -10.25
CA CYS A 56 38.78 21.25 -9.56
C CYS A 56 37.53 20.47 -9.20
N ASP A 57 36.88 20.88 -8.10
CA ASP A 57 35.79 20.21 -7.39
C ASP A 57 36.21 19.40 -6.13
N GLY A 58 37.40 18.82 -6.12
CA GLY A 58 38.04 18.30 -4.89
C GLY A 58 37.74 16.83 -4.59
N ASP A 59 38.08 16.37 -3.37
CA ASP A 59 37.74 15.02 -2.89
C ASP A 59 36.31 15.03 -2.31
N ASP A 60 35.28 15.07 -3.15
CA ASP A 60 33.91 14.76 -2.73
C ASP A 60 33.65 13.25 -2.75
N ALA A 61 32.58 12.85 -2.07
CA ALA A 61 32.21 11.45 -1.92
C ALA A 61 31.37 10.96 -3.11
N ASP A 62 31.11 11.83 -4.09
CA ASP A 62 30.39 11.44 -5.28
C ASP A 62 31.29 10.59 -6.20
N LEU A 63 30.66 9.97 -7.19
CA LEU A 63 31.33 9.12 -8.18
C LEU A 63 31.59 9.89 -9.49
N CYS A 64 31.43 11.21 -9.46
CA CYS A 64 31.65 12.05 -10.63
C CYS A 64 33.16 12.14 -10.92
N LYS A 65 33.49 12.50 -12.15
CA LYS A 65 34.89 12.78 -12.49
C LYS A 65 35.14 14.21 -12.10
N ASP A 66 36.15 14.44 -11.29
CA ASP A 66 36.61 15.78 -10.98
C ASP A 66 36.78 16.60 -12.26
N GLY A 67 36.21 17.81 -12.26
CA GLY A 67 36.49 18.81 -13.28
C GLY A 67 37.98 19.13 -13.34
N HIS A 68 38.39 19.87 -14.36
CA HIS A 68 39.77 20.36 -14.44
C HIS A 68 39.81 21.87 -14.63
N MET A 69 40.76 22.53 -13.98
CA MET A 69 40.94 23.97 -14.16
C MET A 69 41.43 24.25 -15.58
N VAL A 70 40.77 25.17 -16.26
CA VAL A 70 41.16 25.69 -17.57
C VAL A 70 41.26 27.22 -17.52
N CYS A 71 42.00 27.85 -18.43
CA CYS A 71 41.98 29.31 -18.52
C CYS A 71 40.64 29.78 -19.12
N GLY A 72 39.93 30.61 -18.36
CA GLY A 72 38.59 31.10 -18.71
C GLY A 72 38.64 32.20 -19.75
N GLY A 73 38.64 31.84 -21.05
CA GLY A 73 38.64 32.80 -22.15
C GLY A 73 39.73 33.89 -22.04
N ALA A 74 39.61 34.97 -22.82
CA ALA A 74 40.62 36.04 -22.85
C ALA A 74 40.68 36.80 -21.50
N GLY A 75 41.55 36.36 -20.59
CA GLY A 75 41.89 37.04 -19.34
C GLY A 75 40.96 36.78 -18.14
N GLY A 76 40.21 35.68 -18.13
CA GLY A 76 39.29 35.35 -17.03
C GLY A 76 39.91 34.68 -15.81
N GLY A 77 41.22 34.39 -15.80
CA GLY A 77 41.83 33.54 -14.77
C GLY A 77 41.50 32.05 -14.96
N LEU A 78 41.89 31.21 -14.00
CA LEU A 78 41.51 29.80 -14.00
C LEU A 78 40.01 29.66 -13.66
N VAL A 79 39.28 28.89 -14.45
CA VAL A 79 37.89 28.47 -14.23
C VAL A 79 37.81 26.95 -14.25
N CYS A 80 36.89 26.38 -13.49
CA CYS A 80 36.67 24.94 -13.51
C CYS A 80 35.87 24.57 -14.77
N ASP A 81 36.45 23.75 -15.65
CA ASP A 81 35.72 23.09 -16.73
C ASP A 81 35.26 21.74 -16.22
N ASP A 82 34.04 21.76 -15.68
CA ASP A 82 33.32 20.56 -15.29
C ASP A 82 32.04 20.44 -16.12
N ASP A 83 31.81 19.24 -16.63
CA ASP A 83 30.64 18.92 -17.45
C ASP A 83 29.47 18.62 -16.52
N ALA A 84 29.01 19.66 -15.82
CA ALA A 84 27.79 19.69 -15.00
C ALA A 84 26.53 19.61 -15.88
N ALA A 85 26.54 18.76 -16.90
CA ALA A 85 25.36 18.45 -17.68
C ALA A 85 24.39 17.76 -16.73
N SER A 86 23.45 18.55 -16.17
CA SER A 86 22.36 18.13 -15.28
C SER A 86 21.76 16.81 -15.76
N LYS A 87 22.27 15.71 -15.22
CA LYS A 87 21.65 14.41 -15.39
C LYS A 87 20.41 14.40 -14.50
N VAL A 88 19.50 13.48 -14.79
CA VAL A 88 18.35 13.30 -13.90
C VAL A 88 18.87 12.52 -12.70
N GLU A 89 18.71 13.10 -11.52
CA GLU A 89 19.00 12.45 -10.26
C GLU A 89 18.15 11.19 -10.07
N LEU A 90 18.78 10.10 -9.61
CA LEU A 90 18.09 8.86 -9.26
C LEU A 90 18.19 8.63 -7.76
N CYS A 91 17.16 8.05 -7.17
CA CYS A 91 17.20 7.61 -5.78
C CYS A 91 18.07 6.34 -5.68
N ASN A 92 19.38 6.48 -5.61
CA ASN A 92 20.32 5.36 -5.53
C ASN A 92 21.46 5.56 -4.51
N GLY A 93 21.48 6.72 -3.81
CA GLY A 93 22.50 7.09 -2.84
C GLY A 93 23.81 7.61 -3.45
N VAL A 94 23.80 7.93 -4.74
CA VAL A 94 24.88 8.56 -5.51
C VAL A 94 24.35 9.88 -6.02
N ASP A 95 25.20 10.89 -6.06
CA ASP A 95 24.92 12.15 -6.76
C ASP A 95 25.14 11.91 -8.27
N ASP A 96 24.04 11.73 -9.02
CA ASP A 96 24.08 11.42 -10.45
C ASP A 96 24.24 12.70 -11.30
N ASP A 97 23.82 13.86 -10.78
CA ASP A 97 23.86 15.14 -11.48
C ASP A 97 25.07 16.04 -11.13
N CYS A 98 25.90 15.57 -10.20
CA CYS A 98 27.14 16.18 -9.72
C CYS A 98 26.92 17.59 -9.12
N ASN A 99 25.86 17.78 -8.32
CA ASN A 99 25.56 19.07 -7.68
C ASN A 99 26.04 19.18 -6.22
N GLY A 100 26.69 18.14 -5.71
CA GLY A 100 27.24 18.01 -4.36
C GLY A 100 26.25 17.44 -3.33
N VAL A 101 25.09 16.92 -3.76
CA VAL A 101 24.05 16.35 -2.90
C VAL A 101 23.55 15.07 -3.56
N ALA A 102 23.52 13.96 -2.83
CA ALA A 102 22.94 12.71 -3.33
C ALA A 102 21.43 12.64 -3.02
N ASP A 103 20.67 12.06 -3.95
CA ASP A 103 19.21 11.85 -3.90
C ASP A 103 18.39 13.13 -3.64
N GLU A 104 18.81 14.29 -4.13
CA GLU A 104 18.02 15.51 -4.05
C GLU A 104 16.72 15.42 -4.89
N GLY A 105 15.65 16.05 -4.42
CA GLY A 105 14.30 15.84 -4.99
C GLY A 105 13.58 14.58 -4.49
N PHE A 106 14.23 13.78 -3.63
CA PHE A 106 13.62 12.65 -2.90
C PHE A 106 13.51 12.92 -1.39
N GLU A 107 13.08 14.12 -0.98
CA GLU A 107 13.11 14.56 0.44
C GLU A 107 12.21 13.72 1.37
N GLN A 108 11.29 12.95 0.81
CA GLN A 108 10.41 12.05 1.56
C GLN A 108 11.09 10.74 1.94
N LYS A 109 12.31 10.47 1.47
CA LYS A 109 13.09 9.28 1.85
C LYS A 109 13.15 9.14 3.37
N TYR A 110 12.81 7.96 3.89
CA TYR A 110 12.71 7.63 5.31
C TYR A 110 11.58 8.32 6.09
N GLN A 111 10.65 9.01 5.43
CA GLN A 111 9.41 9.46 6.05
C GLN A 111 8.35 8.35 6.02
N PRO A 112 7.39 8.38 6.97
CA PRO A 112 6.24 7.46 6.94
C PRO A 112 5.42 7.62 5.65
N CYS A 113 4.90 6.52 5.11
CA CYS A 113 4.27 6.50 3.78
C CYS A 113 2.83 5.99 3.71
N ASP A 114 2.31 5.39 4.77
CA ASP A 114 0.99 4.76 4.85
C ASP A 114 -0.02 5.54 5.72
N GLY A 115 0.41 6.22 6.78
CA GLY A 115 -0.46 7.17 7.49
C GLY A 115 -0.31 7.18 9.01
N ASP A 116 -1.22 7.89 9.68
CA ASP A 116 -1.47 7.69 11.12
C ASP A 116 -2.44 6.51 11.21
N ASP A 117 -1.91 5.30 11.26
CA ASP A 117 -2.74 4.12 11.17
C ASP A 117 -3.34 3.84 12.55
N ALA A 118 -4.66 3.62 12.62
CA ALA A 118 -5.35 3.31 13.87
C ALA A 118 -5.14 1.84 14.29
N ASP A 119 -4.34 1.09 13.52
CA ASP A 119 -4.04 -0.32 13.69
C ASP A 119 -2.77 -0.56 14.54
N SER A 120 -2.34 -1.82 14.62
CA SER A 120 -1.13 -2.24 15.35
C SER A 120 0.10 -2.35 14.43
N CYS A 121 0.02 -1.86 13.20
CA CYS A 121 1.08 -1.90 12.23
C CYS A 121 2.13 -0.82 12.52
N LYS A 122 3.32 -0.99 11.94
CA LYS A 122 4.34 0.05 12.01
C LYS A 122 4.27 0.77 10.69
N ASP A 123 4.23 2.10 10.73
CA ASP A 123 4.28 2.90 9.53
C ASP A 123 5.45 2.45 8.64
N GLY A 124 5.12 2.07 7.42
CA GLY A 124 6.03 1.84 6.32
C GLY A 124 6.86 3.09 6.06
N GLN A 125 8.02 2.91 5.43
CA GLN A 125 8.91 4.02 5.11
C GLN A 125 9.09 4.16 3.60
N TRP A 126 9.11 5.41 3.13
CA TRP A 126 9.54 5.70 1.77
C TRP A 126 11.01 5.30 1.59
N VAL A 127 11.25 4.38 0.67
CA VAL A 127 12.59 3.94 0.27
C VAL A 127 12.75 4.12 -1.24
N CYS A 128 13.98 4.08 -1.73
CA CYS A 128 14.23 4.14 -3.16
C CYS A 128 13.60 2.93 -3.88
N ALA A 129 12.96 3.19 -5.02
CA ALA A 129 12.55 2.14 -5.94
C ALA A 129 13.76 1.30 -6.35
N PRO A 130 13.60 -0.01 -6.62
CA PRO A 130 14.72 -0.87 -7.03
C PRO A 130 15.47 -0.40 -8.28
N ASP A 131 14.82 0.40 -9.13
CA ASP A 131 15.39 0.99 -10.34
C ASP A 131 15.89 2.43 -10.16
N GLY A 132 15.79 2.99 -8.94
CA GLY A 132 16.17 4.35 -8.60
C GLY A 132 15.29 5.45 -9.20
N SER A 133 14.20 5.11 -9.90
CA SER A 133 13.38 6.10 -10.61
C SER A 133 12.48 6.95 -9.71
N GLY A 134 12.39 6.62 -8.42
CA GLY A 134 11.44 7.22 -7.50
C GLY A 134 11.53 6.65 -6.09
N LEU A 135 10.57 7.06 -5.26
CA LEU A 135 10.33 6.48 -3.94
C LEU A 135 9.18 5.46 -4.02
N VAL A 136 9.32 4.36 -3.29
CA VAL A 136 8.29 3.35 -3.06
C VAL A 136 8.08 3.19 -1.55
N CYS A 137 6.85 2.96 -1.14
CA CYS A 137 6.54 2.67 0.25
C CYS A 137 6.98 1.22 0.54
N SER A 138 7.94 1.05 1.45
CA SER A 138 8.34 -0.26 1.96
C SER A 138 7.63 -0.50 3.27
N ASP A 139 6.62 -1.35 3.22
CA ASP A 139 5.86 -1.80 4.39
C ASP A 139 6.05 -3.31 4.62
N ASP A 140 5.92 -3.74 5.87
CA ASP A 140 6.25 -5.08 6.40
C ASP A 140 5.37 -6.16 5.73
N PRO A 141 5.92 -7.25 5.19
CA PRO A 141 5.09 -8.29 4.58
C PRO A 141 4.22 -8.98 5.63
N ALA A 142 2.91 -9.00 5.36
CA ALA A 142 1.85 -9.69 6.08
C ALA A 142 2.23 -11.12 6.52
N THR A 143 2.81 -11.22 7.73
CA THR A 143 3.21 -12.49 8.36
C THR A 143 2.54 -12.70 9.71
N ARG A 144 1.69 -11.76 10.10
CA ARG A 144 0.90 -11.80 11.32
C ARG A 144 -0.41 -12.52 10.99
N VAL A 145 -1.14 -12.92 12.03
CA VAL A 145 -2.43 -13.59 11.87
C VAL A 145 -3.49 -12.56 12.17
N GLU A 146 -4.44 -12.39 11.27
CA GLU A 146 -5.56 -11.48 11.43
C GLU A 146 -6.48 -11.93 12.58
N LEU A 147 -6.97 -10.97 13.38
CA LEU A 147 -7.92 -11.22 14.46
C LEU A 147 -9.22 -10.47 14.18
N CYS A 148 -10.34 -11.07 14.53
CA CYS A 148 -11.64 -10.41 14.41
C CYS A 148 -11.78 -9.35 15.52
N ASN A 149 -11.23 -8.15 15.31
CA ASN A 149 -11.23 -7.07 16.29
C ASN A 149 -11.39 -5.66 15.69
N GLU A 150 -11.74 -5.55 14.39
CA GLU A 150 -11.87 -4.27 13.66
C GLU A 150 -10.56 -3.51 13.43
N LEU A 151 -9.42 -4.16 13.64
CA LEU A 151 -8.10 -3.67 13.29
C LEU A 151 -7.54 -4.49 12.12
N ASP A 152 -6.53 -3.95 11.46
CA ASP A 152 -5.71 -4.67 10.48
C ASP A 152 -4.48 -5.20 11.26
N ASP A 153 -4.59 -6.43 11.75
CA ASP A 153 -3.55 -7.06 12.57
C ASP A 153 -2.44 -7.69 11.73
N ASP A 154 -2.72 -8.01 10.46
CA ASP A 154 -1.75 -8.58 9.52
C ASP A 154 -1.13 -7.61 8.51
N CYS A 155 -1.58 -6.36 8.50
CA CYS A 155 -1.07 -5.24 7.71
C CYS A 155 -1.23 -5.44 6.20
N ASP A 156 -2.36 -6.01 5.75
CA ASP A 156 -2.65 -6.19 4.31
C ASP A 156 -3.48 -5.05 3.69
N GLY A 157 -3.91 -4.08 4.50
CA GLY A 157 -4.62 -2.87 4.13
C GLY A 157 -6.14 -2.98 4.24
N VAL A 158 -6.66 -4.09 4.77
CA VAL A 158 -8.07 -4.28 5.08
C VAL A 158 -8.17 -4.76 6.54
N PRO A 159 -9.19 -4.33 7.30
CA PRO A 159 -9.49 -4.96 8.60
C PRO A 159 -10.41 -6.18 8.48
N ASP A 160 -10.10 -7.25 9.24
CA ASP A 160 -10.88 -8.49 9.39
C ASP A 160 -11.27 -9.25 8.09
N GLU A 161 -10.54 -9.08 7.00
CA GLU A 161 -10.79 -9.67 5.67
C GLU A 161 -10.67 -11.20 5.65
N ASP A 162 -9.91 -11.77 6.58
CA ASP A 162 -9.85 -13.21 6.83
C ASP A 162 -11.15 -13.79 7.45
N PHE A 163 -12.12 -12.94 7.81
CA PHE A 163 -13.43 -13.31 8.35
C PHE A 163 -14.58 -12.97 7.38
N PRO A 164 -14.69 -13.62 6.21
CA PRO A 164 -15.61 -13.24 5.12
C PRO A 164 -17.10 -13.38 5.47
N GLU A 165 -17.43 -14.12 6.53
CA GLU A 165 -18.80 -14.31 7.00
C GLU A 165 -19.22 -13.26 8.04
N LYS A 166 -18.31 -12.38 8.48
CA LYS A 166 -18.59 -11.30 9.44
C LYS A 166 -19.75 -10.43 8.95
N LEU A 167 -20.73 -10.17 9.81
CA LEU A 167 -22.00 -9.47 9.51
C LEU A 167 -22.95 -10.21 8.53
N GLY A 168 -22.64 -11.46 8.16
CA GLY A 168 -23.54 -12.32 7.41
C GLY A 168 -24.56 -13.03 8.30
N ALA A 169 -25.61 -13.58 7.68
CA ALA A 169 -26.57 -14.47 8.33
C ALA A 169 -25.91 -15.81 8.70
N CYS A 170 -26.20 -16.34 9.90
CA CYS A 170 -25.54 -17.54 10.44
C CYS A 170 -26.43 -18.76 10.66
N ASP A 171 -27.76 -18.64 10.61
CA ASP A 171 -28.75 -19.73 10.76
C ASP A 171 -29.41 -20.16 9.44
N GLY A 172 -29.35 -19.35 8.38
CA GLY A 172 -29.67 -19.76 7.02
C GLY A 172 -31.09 -19.40 6.60
N ALA A 173 -31.64 -20.09 5.58
CA ALA A 173 -33.04 -19.95 5.21
C ALA A 173 -33.83 -21.02 5.97
N ASP A 174 -34.12 -20.74 7.22
CA ASP A 174 -34.99 -21.52 8.07
C ASP A 174 -36.44 -21.45 7.57
N GLY A 175 -37.19 -22.52 7.88
CA GLY A 175 -38.61 -22.60 7.60
C GLY A 175 -39.46 -21.94 8.68
N ASP A 176 -38.82 -21.32 9.68
CA ASP A 176 -39.45 -20.52 10.72
C ASP A 176 -39.50 -19.04 10.32
N LEU A 177 -40.23 -18.23 11.08
CA LEU A 177 -40.40 -16.80 10.82
C LEU A 177 -39.41 -15.96 11.65
N CYS A 178 -38.34 -16.58 12.17
CA CYS A 178 -37.35 -15.93 13.00
C CYS A 178 -36.46 -15.01 12.15
N LYS A 179 -35.77 -14.07 12.81
CA LYS A 179 -34.79 -13.22 12.11
C LYS A 179 -33.47 -13.93 12.13
N ASP A 180 -32.85 -14.03 10.96
CA ASP A 180 -31.52 -14.61 10.84
C ASP A 180 -30.54 -14.00 11.86
N GLY A 181 -29.90 -14.86 12.64
CA GLY A 181 -28.78 -14.51 13.50
C GLY A 181 -27.62 -13.92 12.69
N VAL A 182 -26.77 -13.13 13.34
CA VAL A 182 -25.65 -12.45 12.68
C VAL A 182 -24.31 -12.97 13.21
N TRP A 183 -23.36 -13.23 12.30
CA TRP A 183 -21.97 -13.51 12.66
C TRP A 183 -21.29 -12.25 13.20
N VAL A 184 -20.82 -12.33 14.45
CA VAL A 184 -20.03 -11.27 15.10
C VAL A 184 -18.70 -11.84 15.60
N CYS A 185 -17.73 -10.98 15.91
CA CYS A 185 -16.45 -11.44 16.46
C CYS A 185 -16.63 -12.12 17.83
N SER A 186 -15.91 -13.21 18.06
CA SER A 186 -15.83 -13.84 19.37
C SER A 186 -15.18 -12.88 20.37
N ALA A 187 -15.49 -13.05 21.66
CA ALA A 187 -14.95 -12.18 22.72
C ALA A 187 -13.41 -12.21 22.84
N ASP A 188 -12.76 -13.24 22.30
CA ASP A 188 -11.30 -13.36 22.24
C ASP A 188 -10.69 -12.91 20.89
N GLY A 189 -11.52 -12.49 19.93
CA GLY A 189 -11.09 -12.04 18.61
C GLY A 189 -10.54 -13.13 17.70
N THR A 190 -10.59 -14.41 18.08
CA THR A 190 -9.97 -15.49 17.29
C THR A 190 -10.89 -16.10 16.22
N GLY A 191 -12.15 -15.67 16.16
CA GLY A 191 -13.14 -16.25 15.26
C GLY A 191 -14.46 -15.49 15.25
N LEU A 192 -15.43 -16.06 14.53
CA LEU A 192 -16.81 -15.58 14.51
C LEU A 192 -17.69 -16.44 15.43
N VAL A 193 -18.66 -15.80 16.07
CA VAL A 193 -19.74 -16.43 16.84
C VAL A 193 -21.08 -15.94 16.30
N CYS A 194 -22.03 -16.84 16.14
CA CYS A 194 -23.39 -16.53 15.73
C CYS A 194 -24.13 -15.96 16.95
N THR A 195 -24.58 -14.71 16.85
CA THR A 195 -25.54 -14.15 17.80
C THR A 195 -26.91 -14.19 17.19
N ASP A 196 -27.78 -14.99 17.80
CA ASP A 196 -29.19 -15.06 17.47
C ASP A 196 -30.02 -14.47 18.63
N ASP A 197 -31.01 -13.66 18.28
CA ASP A 197 -31.95 -13.04 19.22
C ASP A 197 -32.97 -14.12 19.62
N ALA A 198 -32.58 -14.99 20.55
CA ALA A 198 -33.47 -15.91 21.24
C ALA A 198 -34.48 -15.15 22.12
N LEU A 199 -35.37 -14.35 21.53
CA LEU A 199 -36.38 -13.58 22.26
C LEU A 199 -37.65 -13.35 21.41
N SER A 200 -38.28 -14.45 21.05
CA SER A 200 -39.68 -14.63 21.43
C SER A 200 -39.71 -15.65 22.57
N PHE A 201 -40.68 -15.55 23.49
CA PHE A 201 -40.71 -16.35 24.73
C PHE A 201 -41.99 -17.16 24.87
N VAL A 202 -42.81 -17.20 23.81
CA VAL A 202 -44.12 -17.83 23.82
C VAL A 202 -44.36 -18.49 22.47
N GLU A 203 -44.19 -19.81 22.45
CA GLU A 203 -44.78 -20.68 21.45
C GLU A 203 -46.30 -20.50 21.36
N LEU A 204 -46.81 -20.34 20.15
CA LEU A 204 -48.23 -20.35 19.86
C LEU A 204 -48.53 -21.57 18.99
N CYS A 205 -49.62 -22.30 19.27
CA CYS A 205 -50.01 -23.45 18.45
C CYS A 205 -50.40 -23.03 17.03
N ASN A 206 -49.45 -22.79 16.14
CA ASN A 206 -49.62 -22.31 14.77
C ASN A 206 -48.76 -23.08 13.75
N ASP A 207 -48.09 -24.16 14.17
CA ASP A 207 -47.15 -24.95 13.36
C ASP A 207 -45.89 -24.15 12.90
N GLU A 208 -45.55 -23.07 13.60
CA GLU A 208 -44.33 -22.27 13.42
C GLU A 208 -43.50 -22.34 14.72
N ASP A 209 -42.17 -22.20 14.61
CA ASP A 209 -41.28 -22.02 15.77
C ASP A 209 -41.33 -20.52 16.12
N ASP A 210 -42.18 -20.19 17.09
CA ASP A 210 -42.47 -18.81 17.46
C ASP A 210 -41.43 -18.27 18.43
N ASP A 211 -40.75 -19.10 19.21
CA ASP A 211 -39.78 -18.74 20.25
C ASP A 211 -38.30 -18.96 19.89
N CYS A 212 -38.06 -19.45 18.67
CA CYS A 212 -36.77 -19.63 18.01
C CYS A 212 -35.83 -20.56 18.80
N ASP A 213 -36.38 -21.63 19.42
CA ASP A 213 -35.60 -22.62 20.16
C ASP A 213 -35.21 -23.87 19.34
N GLY A 214 -35.71 -23.96 18.11
CA GLY A 214 -35.43 -25.01 17.13
C GLY A 214 -36.42 -26.17 17.14
N GLU A 215 -37.43 -26.13 18.00
CA GLU A 215 -38.55 -27.05 18.01
C GLU A 215 -39.85 -26.30 17.65
N ILE A 216 -40.85 -26.99 17.09
CA ILE A 216 -42.14 -26.37 16.70
C ILE A 216 -43.21 -26.80 17.70
N ASP A 217 -43.87 -25.85 18.36
CA ASP A 217 -45.02 -26.07 19.26
C ASP A 217 -44.74 -27.03 20.44
N GLU A 218 -43.52 -27.05 20.94
CA GLU A 218 -43.03 -27.96 22.00
C GLU A 218 -43.62 -27.65 23.38
N THR A 219 -44.14 -26.43 23.60
CA THR A 219 -44.92 -26.10 24.80
C THR A 219 -46.37 -26.64 24.78
N PHE A 220 -46.76 -27.41 23.76
CA PHE A 220 -48.08 -28.06 23.62
C PHE A 220 -47.99 -29.60 23.73
N PRO A 221 -47.86 -30.19 24.95
CA PRO A 221 -47.55 -31.63 25.14
C PRO A 221 -48.57 -32.61 24.58
N MET A 222 -49.78 -32.15 24.26
CA MET A 222 -50.83 -33.00 23.71
C MET A 222 -50.82 -33.00 22.18
N LYS A 223 -50.11 -32.08 21.50
CA LYS A 223 -50.01 -32.02 20.04
C LYS A 223 -49.53 -33.36 19.49
N GLY A 224 -50.26 -33.91 18.51
CA GLY A 224 -49.94 -35.20 17.89
C GLY A 224 -50.36 -36.44 18.71
N LEU A 225 -50.89 -36.28 19.93
CA LEU A 225 -51.46 -37.39 20.70
C LEU A 225 -52.90 -37.69 20.25
N PRO A 226 -53.33 -38.97 20.38
CA PRO A 226 -54.71 -39.32 20.13
C PRO A 226 -55.64 -38.58 21.09
N CYS A 227 -56.78 -38.16 20.57
CA CYS A 227 -57.84 -37.47 21.29
C CYS A 227 -59.17 -38.12 20.92
N ASP A 228 -60.05 -38.21 21.92
CA ASP A 228 -61.40 -38.72 21.79
C ASP A 228 -62.28 -37.76 22.60
N SER A 229 -63.38 -37.31 22.01
CA SER A 229 -64.28 -36.37 22.68
C SER A 229 -64.87 -37.04 23.94
N GLU A 230 -65.14 -36.28 25.01
CA GLU A 230 -65.63 -36.88 26.28
C GLU A 230 -67.00 -37.58 26.16
N VAL A 231 -67.62 -37.60 24.97
CA VAL A 231 -68.88 -38.26 24.68
C VAL A 231 -68.87 -38.86 23.26
N ASP A 232 -68.03 -39.86 23.00
CA ASP A 232 -68.31 -40.80 21.90
C ASP A 232 -68.32 -42.28 22.35
N THR A 233 -69.20 -43.03 21.70
CA THR A 233 -69.38 -44.48 21.82
C THR A 233 -69.17 -45.18 20.47
N ASP A 234 -68.68 -44.45 19.46
CA ASP A 234 -68.24 -45.06 18.23
C ASP A 234 -66.94 -45.88 18.43
N LEU A 235 -66.65 -46.76 17.48
CA LEU A 235 -65.51 -47.68 17.52
C LEU A 235 -64.48 -47.29 16.44
N CYS A 236 -64.47 -46.01 16.03
CA CYS A 236 -63.64 -45.49 14.96
C CYS A 236 -62.29 -44.98 15.48
N ALA A 237 -61.40 -44.63 14.56
CA ALA A 237 -60.01 -44.29 14.91
C ALA A 237 -59.95 -42.96 15.64
N ASP A 238 -59.33 -42.94 16.83
CA ASP A 238 -59.09 -41.74 17.64
C ASP A 238 -58.59 -40.57 16.76
N GLY A 239 -59.21 -39.39 16.93
CA GLY A 239 -58.71 -38.15 16.36
C GLY A 239 -57.34 -37.76 16.91
N VAL A 240 -56.75 -36.67 16.43
CA VAL A 240 -55.44 -36.19 16.89
C VAL A 240 -55.54 -34.74 17.33
N TRP A 241 -54.91 -34.41 18.45
CA TRP A 241 -54.73 -33.03 18.89
C TRP A 241 -53.86 -32.26 17.89
N ALA A 242 -54.43 -31.23 17.27
CA ALA A 242 -53.76 -30.37 16.30
C ALA A 242 -53.97 -28.89 16.63
N CYS A 243 -53.19 -28.01 16.01
CA CYS A 243 -53.32 -26.58 16.18
C CYS A 243 -54.58 -26.03 15.51
N GLY A 244 -55.42 -25.35 16.28
CA GLY A 244 -56.67 -24.75 15.82
C GLY A 244 -56.53 -23.25 15.54
N ALA A 245 -57.55 -22.66 14.91
CA ALA A 245 -57.55 -21.27 14.44
C ALA A 245 -57.39 -20.16 15.51
N ASN A 246 -57.25 -20.51 16.79
CA ASN A 246 -57.05 -19.58 17.91
C ASN A 246 -55.75 -19.86 18.68
N ASN A 247 -54.77 -20.50 18.02
CA ASN A 247 -53.47 -20.85 18.59
C ASN A 247 -53.60 -21.74 19.85
N ALA A 248 -54.60 -22.62 19.81
CA ALA A 248 -54.91 -23.56 20.88
C ALA A 248 -55.11 -24.95 20.29
N LEU A 249 -54.74 -25.97 21.07
CA LEU A 249 -54.98 -27.35 20.69
C LEU A 249 -56.48 -27.63 20.57
N VAL A 250 -56.85 -28.18 19.42
CA VAL A 250 -58.19 -28.69 19.12
C VAL A 250 -58.08 -30.17 18.79
N CYS A 251 -59.05 -30.95 19.25
CA CYS A 251 -59.17 -32.33 18.83
C CYS A 251 -59.80 -32.33 17.44
N ASN A 252 -59.03 -32.74 16.42
CA ASN A 252 -59.53 -32.88 15.06
C ASN A 252 -60.19 -34.25 14.92
N ASP A 253 -61.32 -34.39 15.59
CA ASP A 253 -62.17 -35.58 15.64
C ASP A 253 -63.57 -35.20 15.15
N ASP A 254 -64.27 -36.17 14.56
CA ASP A 254 -65.57 -35.93 13.96
C ASP A 254 -66.60 -35.67 15.07
N ALA A 255 -67.12 -34.44 15.15
CA ALA A 255 -68.13 -34.06 16.14
C ALA A 255 -69.50 -34.75 15.93
N ALA A 256 -69.60 -35.69 15.00
CA ALA A 256 -70.83 -36.30 14.54
C ALA A 256 -71.06 -37.63 15.24
N SER A 257 -71.82 -37.56 16.34
CA SER A 257 -72.46 -38.72 16.98
C SER A 257 -73.59 -39.30 16.09
N ILE A 258 -73.22 -39.81 14.91
CA ILE A 258 -74.03 -40.76 14.15
C ILE A 258 -73.28 -42.09 14.14
N ALA A 259 -74.01 -43.17 14.39
CA ALA A 259 -73.42 -44.50 14.43
C ALA A 259 -72.92 -44.91 13.03
N GLU A 260 -71.64 -44.64 12.75
CA GLU A 260 -70.88 -45.16 11.62
C GLU A 260 -70.86 -46.70 11.72
N LEU A 261 -71.36 -47.37 10.68
CA LEU A 261 -71.24 -48.83 10.58
C LEU A 261 -69.83 -49.14 10.11
N CYS A 262 -68.96 -49.68 10.97
CA CYS A 262 -67.60 -50.09 10.58
C CYS A 262 -67.58 -51.11 9.43
N ASN A 263 -67.70 -50.65 8.19
CA ASN A 263 -67.76 -51.44 6.96
C ASN A 263 -66.52 -51.20 6.06
N GLY A 264 -65.60 -50.33 6.49
CA GLY A 264 -64.37 -49.99 5.75
C GLY A 264 -64.60 -49.04 4.59
N GLN A 265 -65.71 -48.32 4.57
CA GLN A 265 -65.98 -47.19 3.68
C GLN A 265 -66.31 -45.97 4.54
N ASP A 266 -65.91 -44.80 4.03
CA ASP A 266 -66.38 -43.50 4.47
C ASP A 266 -67.82 -43.35 3.95
N ASP A 267 -68.81 -43.32 4.86
CA ASP A 267 -70.23 -43.23 4.53
C ASP A 267 -70.74 -41.76 4.55
N ASP A 268 -69.82 -40.78 4.55
CA ASP A 268 -70.03 -39.33 4.37
C ASP A 268 -69.58 -38.76 3.00
#